data_AF-A0A7W9X9Z1-F1
#
_entry.id   AF-A0A7W9X9Z1-F1
#
_cell.length_a   1.000
_cell.length_b   1.000
_cell.length_c   1.000
_cell.angle_alpha   90.00
_cell.angle_beta   90.00
_cell.angle_gamma   90.00
#
_symmetry.space_group_name_H-M   'P 1'
#
loop_
_entity.id
_entity.type
_entity.pdbx_description
1 polymer ?
#
loop_
_entity_poly.entity_id
_entity_poly.type
_entity_poly.pdbx_seq_one_letter_code
_entity_poly.pdbx_strand_id
1 'polypeptide(L)' 'MAHHHKEEEKSYDYLYYVLGLVTGVFTGAILDVGMIWALVGGVLGLLSAAFFLNVLVKGREDK' A
#
# COMPACT_ATOMS: atom_id res chain seq x y z
N MET A 1 34.93 26.79 3.31
CA MET A 1 34.13 26.10 4.35
C MET A 1 33.23 25.14 3.62
N ALA A 2 33.56 23.85 3.65
CA ALA A 2 32.83 22.83 2.89
C ALA A 2 31.44 22.63 3.52
N HIS A 3 30.39 22.90 2.74
CA HIS A 3 29.02 22.56 3.11
C HIS A 3 28.88 21.03 3.03
N HIS A 4 28.85 20.37 4.19
CA HIS A 4 28.41 18.98 4.30
C HIS A 4 26.91 18.92 4.00
N HIS A 5 26.56 18.55 2.77
CA HIS A 5 25.24 18.01 2.47
C HIS A 5 25.10 16.72 3.28
N LYS A 6 24.33 16.76 4.38
CA LYS A 6 23.78 15.53 4.97
C LYS A 6 22.76 15.03 3.97
N GLU A 7 23.12 14.02 3.20
CA GLU A 7 22.11 13.15 2.60
C GLU A 7 21.35 12.54 3.77
N GLU A 8 20.17 13.08 4.07
CA GLU A 8 19.23 12.42 4.97
C GLU A 8 18.88 11.08 4.33
N GLU A 9 19.53 10.01 4.78
CA GLU A 9 19.20 8.65 4.42
C GLU A 9 17.73 8.46 4.74
N LYS A 10 16.89 8.48 3.71
CA LYS A 10 15.44 8.51 3.84
C LYS A 10 15.00 7.16 4.39
N SER A 11 15.00 7.02 5.72
CA SER A 11 14.61 5.78 6.38
C SER A 11 13.13 5.53 6.09
N TYR A 12 12.88 4.40 5.42
CA TYR A 12 11.54 3.93 5.11
C TYR A 12 11.02 2.96 6.18
N ASP A 13 11.72 2.80 7.30
CA ASP A 13 11.35 1.89 8.39
C ASP A 13 9.93 2.17 8.89
N TYR A 14 9.55 3.44 9.00
CA TYR A 14 8.19 3.85 9.35
C TYR A 14 7.15 3.35 8.35
N LEU A 15 7.45 3.31 7.04
CA LEU A 15 6.53 2.74 6.04
C LEU A 15 6.33 1.25 6.26
N TYR A 16 7.38 0.51 6.63
CA TYR A 16 7.27 -0.92 6.93
C TYR A 16 6.44 -1.18 8.19
N TYR A 17 6.58 -0.35 9.22
CA TYR A 17 5.73 -0.43 10.41
C TYR A 17 4.26 -0.12 10.10
N VAL A 18 3.98 0.93 9.32
CA VAL A 18 2.61 1.28 8.91
C VAL A 18 2.02 0.20 8.01
N LEU A 19 2.79 -0.32 7.06
CA LEU A 19 2.35 -1.40 6.18
C LEU A 19 2.02 -2.66 6.97
N GLY A 20 2.87 -3.03 7.94
CA GLY A 20 2.63 -4.16 8.84
C GLY A 20 1.37 -3.98 9.69
N LEU A 21 1.15 -2.77 10.22
CA LEU A 21 -0.04 -2.48 11.01
C LEU A 21 -1.32 -2.55 10.17
N VAL A 22 -1.31 -1.96 8.98
CA VAL A 22 -2.47 -1.99 8.06
C VAL A 22 -2.76 -3.43 7.64
N THR A 23 -1.76 -4.15 7.14
CA THR A 23 -1.96 -5.55 6.70
C THR A 23 -2.37 -6.48 7.84
N GLY A 24 -1.81 -6.29 9.05
CA GLY A 24 -2.20 -7.03 10.26
C GLY A 24 -3.64 -6.81 10.68
N VAL A 25 -4.11 -5.56 10.70
CA VAL A 25 -5.51 -5.22 11.03
C VAL A 25 -6.47 -5.78 9.98
N PHE A 26 -6.14 -5.64 8.69
CA PHE A 26 -6.94 -6.24 7.61
C PHE A 26 -7.01 -7.76 7.73
N THR A 27 -5.89 -8.41 8.04
CA THR A 27 -5.85 -9.86 8.24
C THR A 27 -6.69 -10.29 9.43
N GLY A 28 -6.59 -9.60 10.57
CA GLY A 28 -7.40 -9.87 11.76
C GLY A 28 -8.91 -9.70 11.52
N ALA A 29 -9.30 -8.62 10.82
CA ALA A 29 -10.70 -8.39 10.45
C ALA A 29 -11.24 -9.47 9.51
N ILE A 30 -10.43 -9.94 8.57
CA ILE A 30 -10.82 -11.02 7.65
C ILE A 30 -11.06 -12.34 8.38
N LEU A 31 -10.26 -12.65 9.42
CA LEU A 31 -10.42 -13.88 10.20
C LEU A 31 -11.74 -13.92 10.98
N ASP A 32 -12.27 -12.76 11.39
CA ASP A 32 -13.53 -12.65 12.14
C ASP A 32 -14.77 -12.85 11.25
N VAL A 33 -14.71 -12.39 9.99
CA VAL A 33 -15.85 -12.46 9.04
C VAL A 33 -15.89 -13.80 8.27
N GLY A 34 -14.80 -14.57 8.30
CA GLY A 34 -14.70 -15.93 7.74
C GLY A 34 -13.92 -16.02 6.42
N MET A 35 -13.28 -17.18 6.21
CA MET A 35 -12.28 -17.41 5.14
C MET A 35 -12.81 -17.17 3.71
N ILE A 36 -14.11 -17.33 3.47
CA ILE A 36 -14.71 -17.08 2.14
C ILE A 36 -14.68 -15.58 1.81
N TRP A 37 -14.93 -14.71 2.79
CA TRP A 37 -14.88 -13.26 2.61
C TRP A 37 -13.46 -12.74 2.40
N ALA A 38 -12.43 -13.46 2.87
CA ALA A 38 -11.03 -13.18 2.55
C ALA A 38 -10.77 -13.21 1.05
N LEU A 39 -11.25 -14.26 0.37
CA LEU A 39 -11.05 -14.45 -1.06
C LEU A 39 -11.83 -13.40 -1.87
N VAL A 40 -13.07 -13.13 -1.49
CA VAL A 40 -13.89 -12.09 -2.14
C VAL A 40 -13.26 -10.72 -1.95
N GLY A 41 -12.84 -10.38 -0.73
CA GLY A 41 -12.15 -9.13 -0.42
C GLY A 41 -10.82 -8.99 -1.16
N GLY A 42 -10.05 -10.07 -1.27
CA GLY A 42 -8.81 -10.11 -2.04
C GLY A 42 -9.04 -9.85 -3.54
N VAL A 43 -10.00 -10.54 -4.15
CA VAL A 43 -10.34 -10.33 -5.57
C VAL A 43 -10.85 -8.91 -5.81
N LEU A 44 -11.76 -8.40 -4.96
CA LEU A 44 -12.26 -7.03 -5.08
C LEU A 44 -11.15 -5.98 -4.86
N GLY A 45 -10.23 -6.23 -3.93
CA GLY A 45 -9.06 -5.38 -3.70
C GLY A 45 -8.14 -5.32 -4.91
N LEU A 46 -7.84 -6.46 -5.54
CA LEU A 46 -7.03 -6.53 -6.76
C LEU A 46 -7.71 -5.85 -7.95
N LEU A 47 -9.02 -6.04 -8.12
CA LEU A 47 -9.80 -5.35 -9.16
C LEU A 47 -9.80 -3.84 -8.94
N SER A 48 -9.96 -3.39 -7.70
CA SER A 48 -9.91 -1.97 -7.33
C SER A 48 -8.53 -1.38 -7.57
N ALA A 49 -7.45 -2.12 -7.28
CA ALA A 49 -6.08 -1.70 -7.58
C ALA A 49 -5.83 -1.61 -9.10
N ALA A 50 -6.26 -2.60 -9.87
CA ALA A 50 -6.15 -2.58 -11.33
C ALA A 50 -6.94 -1.42 -11.96
N PHE A 51 -8.13 -1.15 -11.42
CA PHE A 51 -8.93 0.02 -11.81
C PHE A 51 -8.23 1.33 -11.46
N PHE A 52 -7.71 1.45 -10.24
CA PHE A 52 -6.94 2.61 -9.78
C PHE A 52 -5.72 2.87 -10.67
N LEU A 53 -4.96 1.85 -11.05
CA LEU A 53 -3.84 2.01 -11.99
C LEU A 53 -4.32 2.48 -13.37
N ASN A 54 -5.40 1.91 -13.90
CA ASN A 54 -5.92 2.31 -15.22
C ASN A 54 -6.56 3.72 -15.25
N VAL A 55 -7.17 4.18 -14.15
CA VAL A 55 -7.83 5.50 -14.10
C VAL A 55 -6.87 6.58 -13.59
N LEU A 56 -6.10 6.28 -12.54
CA LEU A 56 -5.37 7.27 -11.76
C LEU A 56 -3.89 7.36 -12.16
N VAL A 57 -3.27 6.26 -12.61
CA VAL A 57 -1.88 6.28 -13.13
C VAL A 57 -1.85 6.58 -14.61
N LYS A 58 -2.76 6.01 -15.40
CA LYS A 58 -2.84 6.23 -16.85
C LYS A 58 -3.24 7.66 -17.24
N GLY A 59 -3.86 8.41 -16.34
CA GLY A 59 -4.08 9.86 -16.52
C GLY A 59 -2.81 10.71 -16.39
N ARG A 60 -1.65 10.12 -16.07
CA ARG A 60 -0.37 10.80 -15.89
C ARG A 60 0.62 10.58 -17.05
N GLU A 61 0.26 9.78 -18.05
CA GLU A 61 1.08 9.57 -19.26
C GLU A 61 0.96 10.73 -20.28
N ASP A 62 0.05 11.67 -20.06
CA ASP A 62 -0.02 12.95 -20.78
C ASP A 62 0.42 14.12 -19.87
N LYS A 63 1.74 14.22 -19.64
CA LYS A 63 2.53 15.47 -19.54
C LYS A 63 3.99 15.20 -19.18
#